data_AF-A0A850ZNK4-F1
#
_entry.id   AF-A0A850ZNK4-F1
#
_cell.length_a   1.000
_cell.length_b   1.000
_cell.length_c   1.000
_cell.angle_alpha   90.00
_cell.angle_beta   90.00
_cell.angle_gamma   90.00
#
_symmetry.space_group_name_H-M   'P 1'
#
loop_
_entity.id
_entity.type
_entity.pdbx_description
1 polymer ?
#
loop_
_entity_poly.entity_id
_entity_poly.type
_entity_poly.pdbx_seq_one_letter_code
_entity_poly.pdbx_strand_id
1 'polypeptide(L)'
;MLLYSLLHLSGYDLPLEELKNFRQLHSKTPGHPEIGYTPGVETTTGPLGQGLANAVGLAIAERTLAAQFNQPDHEIVDHYTYVFMGDGCLMEGISHEVCSLAGTLGLGKLIGFYDHNGISIDGETEGWFTDDTAKRFEAYHWHVVHEIDGHDPEAVKKAIQEAQSVKDK
;
A
#
# COMPACT_ATOMS: atom_id res chain seq x y z
N MET A 1 1.80 -2.00 -14.65
CA MET A 1 0.60 -2.48 -15.37
C MET A 1 -0.55 -2.86 -14.45
N LEU A 2 -0.31 -3.59 -13.34
CA LEU A 2 -1.37 -4.01 -12.40
C LEU A 2 -2.40 -2.93 -12.09
N LEU A 3 -1.96 -1.75 -11.62
CA LEU A 3 -2.85 -0.65 -11.26
C LEU A 3 -3.73 -0.19 -12.44
N TYR A 4 -3.18 -0.05 -13.65
CA TYR A 4 -3.95 0.35 -14.83
C TYR A 4 -4.97 -0.71 -15.24
N SER A 5 -4.63 -1.99 -15.10
CA SER A 5 -5.58 -3.08 -15.31
C SER A 5 -6.73 -3.03 -14.31
N LEU A 6 -6.44 -2.78 -13.03
CA LEU A 6 -7.46 -2.61 -11.99
C LEU A 6 -8.38 -1.42 -12.30
N LEU A 7 -7.81 -0.24 -12.59
CA LEU A 7 -8.57 0.97 -12.89
C LEU A 7 -9.47 0.80 -14.12
N HIS A 8 -8.97 0.16 -15.18
CA HIS A 8 -9.76 -0.16 -16.36
C HIS A 8 -10.93 -1.08 -16.03
N LEU A 9 -10.67 -2.18 -15.31
CA LEU A 9 -11.69 -3.19 -14.98
C LEU A 9 -12.70 -2.70 -13.95
N SER A 10 -12.32 -1.78 -13.07
CA SER A 10 -13.21 -1.16 -12.09
C SER A 10 -13.99 0.04 -12.64
N GLY A 11 -13.83 0.37 -13.93
CA GLY A 11 -14.67 1.34 -14.62
C GLY A 11 -14.24 2.81 -14.50
N TYR A 12 -12.97 3.08 -14.14
CA TYR A 12 -12.43 4.44 -14.27
C TYR A 12 -12.37 4.86 -15.74
N ASP A 13 -12.22 6.18 -15.99
CA ASP A 13 -12.00 6.76 -17.34
C ASP A 13 -10.59 6.43 -17.89
N LEU A 14 -10.31 5.14 -18.00
CA LEU A 14 -9.08 4.56 -18.50
C LEU A 14 -9.45 3.44 -19.50
N PRO A 15 -9.79 3.78 -20.74
CA PRO A 15 -10.23 2.81 -21.73
C PRO A 15 -9.10 1.84 -22.12
N LEU A 16 -9.46 0.69 -22.69
CA LEU A 16 -8.50 -0.34 -23.13
C LEU A 16 -7.41 0.21 -24.06
N GLU A 17 -7.72 1.25 -24.83
CA GLU A 17 -6.76 1.88 -25.73
C GLU A 17 -5.60 2.55 -24.99
N GLU A 18 -5.85 3.15 -23.82
CA GLU A 18 -4.77 3.68 -22.98
C GLU A 18 -3.87 2.57 -22.46
N LEU A 19 -4.41 1.38 -22.14
CA LEU A 19 -3.59 0.23 -21.73
C LEU A 19 -2.70 -0.28 -22.87
N LYS A 20 -3.17 -0.25 -24.12
CA LYS A 20 -2.34 -0.57 -25.28
C LYS A 20 -1.26 0.47 -25.54
N ASN A 21 -1.52 1.72 -25.17
CA ASN A 21 -0.58 2.83 -25.26
C ASN A 21 0.36 2.94 -24.04
N PHE A 22 0.54 1.86 -23.27
CA PHE A 22 1.46 1.85 -22.13
C PHE A 22 2.86 2.34 -22.51
N ARG A 23 3.37 3.28 -21.72
CA ARG A 23 4.68 3.95 -21.90
C ARG A 23 4.84 4.72 -23.22
N GLN A 24 3.74 4.97 -23.94
CA GLN A 24 3.77 5.84 -25.12
C GLN A 24 3.65 7.31 -24.70
N LEU A 25 4.27 8.19 -25.49
CA LEU A 25 4.27 9.63 -25.24
C LEU A 25 2.83 10.16 -25.10
N HIS A 26 2.58 10.92 -24.04
CA HIS A 26 1.28 11.51 -23.69
C HIS A 26 0.14 10.54 -23.38
N SER A 27 0.40 9.23 -23.27
CA SER A 27 -0.60 8.28 -22.77
C SER A 27 -0.99 8.58 -21.31
N LYS A 28 -2.18 8.15 -20.91
CA LYS A 28 -2.62 8.13 -19.51
C LYS A 28 -2.04 6.91 -18.74
N THR A 29 -1.13 6.14 -19.33
CA THR A 29 -0.51 4.94 -18.75
C THR A 29 1.02 5.05 -18.81
N PRO A 30 1.62 6.03 -18.10
CA PRO A 30 3.07 6.19 -18.03
C PRO A 30 3.78 4.97 -17.43
N GLY A 31 5.12 4.99 -17.46
CA GLY A 31 5.92 3.85 -17.00
C GLY A 31 5.80 3.53 -15.51
N HIS A 32 5.57 4.57 -14.70
CA HIS A 32 5.18 4.49 -13.29
C HIS A 32 3.93 5.35 -13.09
N PRO A 33 3.08 5.06 -12.08
CA PRO A 33 1.87 5.85 -11.84
C PRO A 33 2.19 7.33 -11.58
N GLU A 34 1.43 8.22 -12.20
CA GLU A 34 1.57 9.68 -12.04
C GLU A 34 0.21 10.30 -11.68
N ILE A 35 0.14 11.00 -10.55
CA ILE A 35 -1.07 11.73 -10.12
C ILE A 35 -1.38 12.83 -11.14
N GLY A 36 -2.67 12.98 -11.47
CA GLY A 36 -3.16 13.97 -12.44
C GLY A 36 -3.16 13.51 -13.90
N TYR A 37 -2.43 12.44 -14.25
CA TYR A 37 -2.46 11.85 -15.60
C TYR A 37 -3.50 10.74 -15.72
N THR A 38 -3.53 9.84 -14.75
CA THR A 38 -4.37 8.65 -14.79
C THR A 38 -5.51 8.79 -13.77
N PRO A 39 -6.79 8.75 -14.18
CA PRO A 39 -7.92 8.75 -13.25
C PRO A 39 -7.82 7.59 -12.24
N GLY A 40 -7.95 7.89 -10.95
CA GLY A 40 -7.85 6.92 -9.87
C GLY A 40 -6.43 6.64 -9.36
N VAL A 41 -5.39 7.28 -9.91
CA VAL A 41 -4.06 7.29 -9.30
C VAL A 41 -4.00 8.34 -8.20
N GLU A 42 -3.88 7.89 -6.95
CA GLU A 42 -3.85 8.76 -5.76
C GLU A 42 -2.50 9.44 -5.54
N THR A 43 -1.41 8.88 -6.06
CA THR A 43 -0.06 9.40 -5.84
C THR A 43 0.91 8.97 -6.94
N THR A 44 1.87 9.84 -7.26
CA THR A 44 3.01 9.49 -8.12
C THR A 44 3.98 8.60 -7.35
N THR A 45 4.25 7.41 -7.87
CA THR A 45 5.20 6.45 -7.28
C THR A 45 6.21 6.01 -8.35
N GLY A 46 7.25 5.28 -7.92
CA GLY A 46 8.37 4.90 -8.77
C GLY A 46 9.66 4.85 -7.96
N PRO A 47 10.04 5.95 -7.29
CA PRO A 47 11.03 5.92 -6.22
C PRO A 47 10.55 4.99 -5.10
N LEU A 48 11.31 3.93 -4.83
CA LEU A 48 10.95 2.91 -3.85
C LEU A 48 10.81 3.52 -2.45
N GLY A 49 9.93 2.93 -1.63
CA GLY A 49 9.65 3.39 -0.26
C GLY A 49 8.73 4.62 -0.14
N GLN A 50 8.76 5.57 -1.09
CA GLN A 50 7.94 6.79 -0.98
C GLN A 50 6.43 6.54 -1.06
N GLY A 51 5.97 5.54 -1.82
CA GLY A 51 4.55 5.18 -1.86
C GLY A 51 4.01 4.75 -0.49
N LEU A 52 4.84 4.06 0.31
CA LEU A 52 4.51 3.68 1.68
C LEU A 52 4.48 4.90 2.60
N ALA A 53 5.44 5.82 2.46
CA ALA A 53 5.43 7.08 3.19
C ALA A 53 4.17 7.92 2.90
N ASN A 54 3.76 7.99 1.63
CA ASN A 54 2.54 8.67 1.22
C ASN A 54 1.30 8.03 1.86
N ALA A 55 1.22 6.69 1.86
CA ALA A 55 0.14 5.96 2.49
C ALA A 55 0.05 6.22 4.01
N VAL A 56 1.19 6.29 4.71
CA VAL A 56 1.21 6.69 6.13
C VAL A 56 0.65 8.10 6.30
N GLY A 57 1.03 9.05 5.44
CA GLY A 57 0.48 10.41 5.46
C GLY A 57 -1.04 10.46 5.22
N LEU A 58 -1.56 9.67 4.28
CA LEU A 58 -3.00 9.56 4.00
C LEU A 58 -3.77 8.99 5.20
N ALA A 59 -3.24 7.94 5.84
CA ALA A 59 -3.85 7.38 7.06
C ALA A 59 -3.83 8.36 8.25
N ILE A 60 -2.77 9.16 8.38
CA ILE A 60 -2.72 10.26 9.36
C ILE A 60 -3.82 11.30 9.06
N ALA A 61 -4.01 11.66 7.79
CA ALA A 61 -5.04 12.62 7.39
C ALA A 61 -6.45 12.10 7.69
N GLU A 62 -6.75 10.84 7.35
CA GLU A 62 -8.03 10.19 7.67
C GLU A 62 -8.32 10.25 9.17
N ARG A 63 -7.39 9.78 10.00
CA ARG A 63 -7.56 9.74 11.45
C ARG A 63 -7.73 11.12 12.05
N THR A 64 -6.95 12.08 11.57
CA THR A 64 -6.99 13.47 12.06
C THR A 64 -8.33 14.12 11.73
N LEU A 65 -8.83 13.93 10.50
CA LEU A 65 -10.13 14.47 10.08
C LEU A 65 -11.28 13.76 10.78
N ALA A 66 -11.22 12.43 10.95
CA ALA A 66 -12.20 11.67 11.72
C ALA A 66 -12.31 12.20 13.16
N ALA A 67 -11.18 12.43 13.84
CA ALA A 67 -11.17 12.97 15.20
C ALA A 67 -11.70 14.42 15.30
N GLN A 68 -11.53 15.22 14.25
CA GLN A 68 -12.00 16.60 14.22
C GLN A 68 -13.49 16.72 13.89
N PHE A 69 -14.01 15.86 13.01
CA PHE A 69 -15.31 16.06 12.39
C PHE A 69 -16.37 15.02 12.75
N ASN A 70 -15.99 13.78 13.11
CA ASN A 70 -16.97 12.79 13.51
C ASN A 70 -17.64 13.19 14.84
N GLN A 71 -18.91 12.83 14.97
CA GLN A 71 -19.74 13.04 16.16
C GLN A 71 -20.27 11.68 16.63
N PRO A 72 -20.77 11.54 17.88
CA PRO A 72 -21.21 10.26 18.44
C PRO A 72 -22.15 9.41 17.56
N ASP A 73 -22.95 10.05 16.71
CA ASP A 73 -23.90 9.39 15.80
C ASP A 73 -23.65 9.69 14.31
N HIS A 74 -22.51 10.30 13.98
CA HIS A 74 -22.19 10.72 12.61
C HIS A 74 -20.70 10.52 12.30
N GLU A 75 -20.37 9.37 11.72
CA GLU A 75 -19.05 9.07 11.18
C GLU A 75 -19.02 9.46 9.70
N ILE A 76 -18.56 10.68 9.43
CA ILE A 76 -18.49 11.21 8.05
C ILE A 76 -17.11 11.01 7.42
N VAL A 77 -16.09 10.74 8.24
CA VAL A 77 -14.77 10.28 7.79
C VAL A 77 -14.52 8.91 8.40
N ASP A 78 -14.68 7.88 7.56
CA ASP A 78 -14.35 6.49 7.90
C ASP A 78 -13.93 5.75 6.64
N HIS A 79 -12.62 5.69 6.38
CA HIS A 79 -12.09 4.92 5.26
C HIS A 79 -10.72 4.32 5.56
N TYR A 80 -10.35 3.33 4.77
CA TYR A 80 -9.05 2.66 4.86
C TYR A 80 -8.04 3.25 3.89
N THR A 81 -6.77 3.14 4.24
CA THR A 81 -5.64 3.34 3.33
C THR A 81 -4.97 1.98 3.07
N TYR A 82 -4.94 1.56 1.81
CA TYR A 82 -4.28 0.33 1.38
C TYR A 82 -3.03 0.64 0.56
N VAL A 83 -1.95 -0.12 0.77
CA VAL A 83 -0.70 0.06 0.04
C VAL A 83 -0.04 -1.28 -0.26
N PHE A 84 0.38 -1.46 -1.51
CA PHE A 84 1.24 -2.58 -1.93
C PHE A 84 2.70 -2.16 -1.85
N MET A 85 3.55 -3.05 -1.36
CA MET A 85 4.99 -2.86 -1.28
C MET A 85 5.71 -4.19 -1.55
N GLY A 86 6.93 -4.13 -2.07
CA GLY A 86 7.81 -5.29 -2.23
C GLY A 86 9.12 -5.10 -1.49
N ASP A 87 10.06 -6.03 -1.68
CA ASP A 87 11.38 -6.02 -1.03
C ASP A 87 12.13 -4.69 -1.21
N GLY A 88 12.10 -4.14 -2.43
CA GLY A 88 12.72 -2.86 -2.74
C GLY A 88 12.21 -1.70 -1.87
N CYS A 89 10.93 -1.68 -1.53
CA CYS A 89 10.38 -0.67 -0.63
C CYS A 89 10.85 -0.90 0.81
N LEU A 90 10.95 -2.16 1.25
CA LEU A 90 11.27 -2.50 2.65
C LEU A 90 12.76 -2.42 2.97
N MET A 91 13.62 -2.47 1.95
CA MET A 91 15.06 -2.18 2.08
C MET A 91 15.35 -0.68 2.20
N GLU A 92 14.49 0.19 1.64
CA GLU A 92 14.68 1.64 1.74
C GLU A 92 14.47 2.14 3.17
N GLY A 93 15.41 2.97 3.65
CA GLY A 93 15.40 3.48 5.03
C GLY A 93 14.16 4.29 5.38
N ILE A 94 13.54 4.95 4.39
CA ILE A 94 12.29 5.68 4.60
C ILE A 94 11.15 4.77 5.08
N SER A 95 11.17 3.47 4.71
CA SER A 95 10.17 2.51 5.19
C SER A 95 10.27 2.30 6.70
N HIS A 96 11.49 2.26 7.25
CA HIS A 96 11.70 2.19 8.70
C HIS A 96 11.13 3.41 9.40
N GLU A 97 11.45 4.61 8.92
CA GLU A 97 10.99 5.87 9.53
C GLU A 97 9.46 5.95 9.60
N VAL A 98 8.79 5.73 8.47
CA VAL A 98 7.34 5.91 8.37
C VAL A 98 6.56 4.78 9.02
N CYS A 99 7.06 3.54 8.98
CA CYS A 99 6.40 2.42 9.67
C CYS A 99 6.59 2.48 11.18
N SER A 100 7.76 2.93 11.66
CA SER A 100 7.97 3.20 13.10
C SER A 100 7.00 4.27 13.60
N LEU A 101 6.82 5.36 12.84
CA LEU A 101 5.86 6.41 13.18
C LEU A 101 4.41 5.91 13.14
N ALA A 102 4.03 5.17 12.10
CA ALA A 102 2.68 4.65 11.92
C ALA A 102 2.24 3.77 13.10
N GLY A 103 3.12 2.89 13.57
CA GLY A 103 2.81 2.04 14.73
C GLY A 103 2.84 2.80 16.05
N THR A 104 3.72 3.81 16.22
CA THR A 104 3.67 4.74 17.37
C THR A 104 2.32 5.47 17.45
N LEU A 105 1.78 5.86 16.30
CA LEU A 105 0.48 6.52 16.24
C LEU A 105 -0.67 5.52 16.43
N GLY A 106 -0.51 4.24 16.08
CA GLY A 106 -1.56 3.22 16.12
C GLY A 106 -2.55 3.36 14.97
N LEU A 107 -2.05 3.51 13.73
CA LEU A 107 -2.85 3.77 12.54
C LEU A 107 -3.61 2.52 12.03
N GLY A 108 -4.57 1.99 12.81
CA GLY A 108 -5.28 0.74 12.48
C GLY A 108 -6.25 0.77 11.28
N LYS A 109 -6.24 1.85 10.48
CA LYS A 109 -6.89 1.88 9.15
C LYS A 109 -5.88 1.92 7.99
N LEU A 110 -4.58 1.79 8.29
CA LEU A 110 -3.51 1.59 7.31
C LEU A 110 -3.23 0.09 7.18
N ILE A 111 -3.44 -0.47 5.99
CA ILE A 111 -3.19 -1.89 5.70
C ILE A 111 -2.17 -2.01 4.57
N GLY A 112 -1.01 -2.60 4.90
CA GLY A 112 0.07 -2.86 3.96
C GLY A 112 0.06 -4.30 3.46
N PHE A 113 0.20 -4.50 2.15
CA PHE A 113 0.44 -5.81 1.54
C PHE A 113 1.89 -5.87 1.10
N TYR A 114 2.65 -6.77 1.72
CA TYR A 114 4.00 -7.06 1.32
C TYR A 114 4.01 -8.22 0.33
N ASP A 115 4.34 -7.93 -0.94
CA ASP A 115 4.59 -8.94 -1.96
C ASP A 115 5.96 -9.58 -1.71
N HIS A 116 5.97 -10.56 -0.81
CA HIS A 116 7.16 -11.30 -0.42
C HIS A 116 7.40 -12.46 -1.40
N ASN A 117 8.15 -12.18 -2.47
CA ASN A 117 8.42 -13.16 -3.53
C ASN A 117 9.90 -13.61 -3.60
N GLY A 118 10.77 -13.02 -2.77
CA GLY A 118 12.18 -13.42 -2.65
C GLY A 118 13.08 -12.95 -3.81
N ILE A 119 12.61 -12.03 -4.66
CA ILE A 119 13.33 -11.57 -5.87
C ILE A 119 13.44 -10.04 -5.90
N SER A 120 14.64 -9.55 -6.21
CA SER A 120 14.87 -8.17 -6.64
C SER A 120 15.54 -8.14 -8.03
N ILE A 121 15.95 -6.97 -8.51
CA ILE A 121 16.59 -6.83 -9.83
C ILE A 121 17.86 -7.68 -9.95
N ASP A 122 18.67 -7.75 -8.89
CA ASP A 122 19.95 -8.49 -8.90
C ASP A 122 19.78 -10.01 -8.67
N GLY A 123 18.54 -10.49 -8.48
CA GLY A 123 18.22 -11.90 -8.27
C GLY A 123 17.58 -12.18 -6.91
N GLU A 124 17.88 -13.36 -6.35
CA GLU A 124 17.37 -13.82 -5.05
C GLU A 124 17.84 -12.93 -3.91
N THR A 125 16.90 -12.47 -3.09
CA THR A 125 17.16 -11.45 -2.05
C THR A 125 18.07 -11.92 -0.92
N GLU A 126 18.21 -13.23 -0.69
CA GLU A 126 18.99 -13.82 0.42
C GLU A 126 20.46 -13.35 0.47
N GLY A 127 21.01 -12.88 -0.66
CA GLY A 127 22.36 -12.32 -0.72
C GLY A 127 22.54 -10.94 -0.07
N TRP A 128 21.47 -10.17 0.12
CA TRP A 128 21.53 -8.78 0.60
C TRP A 128 20.35 -8.32 1.47
N PHE A 129 19.29 -9.12 1.59
CA PHE A 129 18.13 -8.82 2.42
C PHE A 129 17.63 -10.08 3.10
N THR A 130 17.96 -10.20 4.39
CA THR A 130 17.68 -11.38 5.23
C THR A 130 17.00 -10.99 6.54
N ASP A 131 16.31 -9.85 6.57
CA ASP A 131 15.58 -9.39 7.75
C ASP A 131 14.46 -10.39 8.10
N ASP A 132 14.24 -10.60 9.40
CA ASP A 132 12.95 -11.08 9.86
C ASP A 132 11.95 -9.91 9.78
N THR A 133 11.41 -9.71 8.58
CA THR A 133 10.51 -8.57 8.28
C THR A 133 9.29 -8.58 9.19
N ALA A 134 8.73 -9.75 9.51
CA ALA A 134 7.59 -9.84 10.39
C ALA A 134 7.93 -9.33 11.80
N LYS A 135 9.03 -9.81 12.41
CA LYS A 135 9.48 -9.31 13.71
C LYS A 135 9.84 -7.83 13.69
N ARG A 136 10.39 -7.33 12.59
CA ARG A 136 10.68 -5.90 12.40
C ARG A 136 9.41 -5.06 12.51
N PHE A 137 8.33 -5.46 11.84
CA PHE A 137 7.05 -4.76 11.89
C PHE A 137 6.33 -4.92 13.24
N GLU A 138 6.40 -6.10 13.86
CA GLU A 138 5.90 -6.31 15.23
C GLU A 138 6.63 -5.42 16.24
N ALA A 139 7.94 -5.20 16.07
CA ALA A 139 8.73 -4.28 16.89
C ALA A 139 8.34 -2.80 16.68
N TYR A 140 7.78 -2.45 15.52
CA TYR A 140 7.13 -1.16 15.30
C TYR A 140 5.72 -1.08 15.85
N HIS A 141 5.19 -2.14 16.47
CA HIS A 141 3.82 -2.25 16.97
C HIS A 141 2.75 -2.42 15.89
N TRP A 142 3.09 -2.96 14.72
CA TRP A 142 2.10 -3.34 13.72
C TRP A 142 1.47 -4.69 14.06
N HIS A 143 0.21 -4.88 13.66
CA HIS A 143 -0.34 -6.23 13.53
C HIS A 143 0.15 -6.89 12.24
N VAL A 144 0.83 -8.02 12.38
CA VAL A 144 1.33 -8.82 11.26
C VAL A 144 0.50 -10.09 11.15
N VAL A 145 -0.14 -10.29 9.99
CA VAL A 145 -0.77 -11.55 9.63
C VAL A 145 0.30 -12.42 8.96
N HIS A 146 0.69 -13.49 9.63
CA HIS A 146 1.76 -14.38 9.17
C HIS A 146 1.25 -15.42 8.17
N GLU A 147 2.14 -15.90 7.30
CA GLU A 147 1.94 -17.09 6.44
C GLU A 147 0.64 -17.07 5.60
N ILE A 148 0.56 -16.13 4.65
CA ILE A 148 -0.55 -16.05 3.70
C ILE A 148 -0.12 -16.66 2.36
N ASP A 149 -0.86 -17.65 1.86
CA ASP A 149 -0.74 -18.04 0.45
C ASP A 149 -1.31 -16.92 -0.43
N GLY A 150 -0.41 -16.12 -1.01
CA GLY A 150 -0.77 -14.99 -1.88
C GLY A 150 -1.48 -15.39 -3.18
N HIS A 151 -1.56 -16.68 -3.50
CA HIS A 151 -2.27 -17.21 -4.65
C HIS A 151 -3.60 -17.90 -4.29
N ASP A 152 -3.98 -17.94 -3.02
CA ASP A 152 -5.32 -18.34 -2.56
C ASP A 152 -6.17 -17.09 -2.24
N PRO A 153 -7.18 -16.76 -3.08
CA PRO A 153 -8.05 -15.61 -2.84
C PRO A 153 -8.80 -15.66 -1.51
N GLU A 154 -9.15 -16.85 -1.01
CA GLU A 154 -9.86 -16.97 0.28
C GLU A 154 -8.91 -16.78 1.46
N ALA A 155 -7.64 -17.18 1.34
CA ALA A 155 -6.61 -16.86 2.33
C ALA A 155 -6.38 -15.35 2.41
N VAL A 156 -6.19 -14.69 1.25
CA VAL A 156 -6.01 -13.23 1.17
C VAL A 156 -7.22 -12.50 1.75
N LYS A 157 -8.44 -12.93 1.42
CA LYS A 157 -9.68 -12.35 1.95
C LYS A 157 -9.77 -12.46 3.47
N LYS A 158 -9.43 -13.61 4.06
CA LYS A 158 -9.40 -13.79 5.52
C LYS A 158 -8.38 -12.87 6.18
N ALA A 159 -7.18 -12.77 5.61
CA ALA A 159 -6.13 -11.88 6.11
C ALA A 159 -6.58 -10.40 6.10
N ILE A 160 -7.25 -9.96 5.03
CA ILE A 160 -7.81 -8.60 4.95
C ILE A 160 -8.87 -8.39 6.03
N GLN A 161 -9.77 -9.35 6.23
CA GLN A 161 -10.82 -9.27 7.27
C GLN A 161 -10.21 -9.24 8.68
N GLU A 162 -9.18 -10.02 8.93
CA GLU A 162 -8.41 -10.01 10.18
C GLU A 162 -7.77 -8.63 10.41
N ALA A 163 -7.02 -8.13 9.43
CA ALA A 163 -6.39 -6.81 9.49
C ALA A 163 -7.42 -5.68 9.73
N GLN A 164 -8.59 -5.74 9.07
CA GLN A 164 -9.66 -4.76 9.26
C GLN A 164 -10.31 -4.81 10.66
N SER A 165 -10.26 -5.96 11.35
CA SER A 165 -10.80 -6.15 12.69
C SER A 165 -9.91 -5.55 13.79
N VAL A 166 -8.63 -5.34 13.47
CA VAL A 166 -7.65 -4.70 14.33
C VAL A 166 -7.67 -3.20 14.05
N LYS A 167 -7.97 -2.38 15.07
CA LYS A 167 -8.25 -0.95 14.89
C LYS A 167 -7.24 -0.02 15.55
N ASP A 168 -6.30 -0.58 16.31
CA ASP A 168 -5.38 0.15 17.18
C ASP A 168 -3.90 0.00 16.78
N LYS A 169 -3.60 -0.76 15.73
CA LYS A 169 -2.25 -1.11 15.26
C LYS A 169 -2.24 -1.54 13.80
#